data_AF-A0A1M5XD37-F1
#
_entry.id   AF-A0A1M5XD37-F1
#
_cell.length_a   1.000
_cell.length_b   1.000
_cell.length_c   1.000
_cell.angle_alpha   90.00
_cell.angle_beta   90.00
_cell.angle_gamma   90.00
#
_symmetry.space_group_name_H-M   'P 1'
#
loop_
_entity.id
_entity.type
_entity.pdbx_description
1 polymer ?
#
loop_
_entity_poly.entity_id
_entity_poly.type
_entity_poly.pdbx_seq_one_letter_code
_entity_poly.pdbx_strand_id
1 'polypeptide(L)'
;IEAYANRYSFVWKKAITKHEAKMYTKWQALLEQINTTYCQIFTSPYETFLEDLKKVLVFLEKVKAKENITFVYGKGKRKTVLQRYHEQVKEMLQRKEHYDTSNQIMGEKRNSYFFRQFLASK
;
A
#
# COMPACT_ATOMS: atom_id res chain seq x y z
N ILE A 1 -7.32 -34.91 -12.25
CA ILE A 1 -6.22 -33.96 -12.57
C ILE A 1 -6.54 -32.67 -11.81
N GLU A 2 -6.03 -32.53 -10.58
CA GLU A 2 -6.14 -31.28 -9.82
C GLU A 2 -5.10 -30.30 -10.35
N ALA A 3 -5.56 -29.30 -11.09
CA ALA A 3 -4.68 -28.25 -11.59
C ALA A 3 -4.26 -27.33 -10.43
N TYR A 4 -2.99 -27.42 -10.01
CA TYR A 4 -2.30 -26.41 -9.19
C TYR A 4 -2.08 -25.12 -10.01
N ALA A 5 -3.15 -24.53 -10.56
CA ALA A 5 -3.12 -23.36 -11.43
C ALA A 5 -2.64 -22.07 -10.72
N ASN A 6 -2.48 -22.09 -9.40
CA ASN A 6 -2.13 -20.91 -8.59
C ASN A 6 -0.67 -20.90 -8.08
N ARG A 7 0.19 -21.83 -8.52
CA ARG A 7 1.56 -21.90 -7.97
C ARG A 7 2.46 -20.74 -8.45
N TYR A 8 2.12 -20.13 -9.59
CA TYR A 8 2.84 -18.98 -10.12
C TYR A 8 1.86 -17.96 -10.71
N SER A 9 1.95 -16.71 -10.25
CA SER A 9 1.28 -15.58 -10.90
C SER A 9 2.26 -14.87 -11.80
N PHE A 10 1.87 -14.69 -13.05
CA PHE A 10 2.66 -13.92 -14.00
C PHE A 10 2.50 -12.43 -13.72
N VAL A 11 3.61 -11.75 -13.48
CA VAL A 11 3.62 -10.31 -13.18
C VAL A 11 4.12 -9.56 -14.41
N TRP A 12 3.29 -8.68 -14.95
CA TRP A 12 3.58 -7.88 -16.14
C TRP A 12 4.01 -6.45 -15.76
N LYS A 13 5.13 -5.96 -16.33
CA LYS A 13 5.64 -4.60 -16.07
C LYS A 13 4.61 -3.51 -16.38
N LYS A 14 3.97 -3.58 -17.55
CA LYS A 14 2.90 -2.64 -17.95
C LYS A 14 1.70 -2.65 -17.00
N ALA A 15 1.35 -3.81 -16.44
CA ALA A 15 0.26 -3.91 -15.48
C ALA A 15 0.64 -3.22 -14.17
N ILE A 16 1.86 -3.45 -13.65
CA ILE A 16 2.37 -2.78 -12.45
C ILE A 16 2.29 -1.26 -12.63
N THR A 17 2.87 -0.70 -13.70
CA THR A 17 2.85 0.75 -13.93
C THR A 17 1.43 1.31 -13.97
N LYS A 18 0.50 0.62 -14.64
CA LYS A 18 -0.91 1.03 -14.70
C LYS A 18 -1.59 0.98 -13.33
N HIS A 19 -1.30 -0.05 -12.53
CA HIS A 19 -1.88 -0.20 -11.19
C HIS A 19 -1.28 0.80 -10.20
N GLU A 20 0.01 1.08 -10.29
CA GLU A 20 0.72 2.06 -9.47
C GLU A 20 0.21 3.48 -9.75
N ALA A 21 0.03 3.87 -11.02
CA ALA A 21 -0.55 5.17 -11.36
C ALA A 21 -1.96 5.34 -10.79
N LYS A 22 -2.81 4.31 -10.88
CA LYS A 22 -4.15 4.32 -10.25
C LYS A 22 -4.08 4.39 -8.73
N MET A 23 -3.12 3.69 -8.13
CA MET A 23 -2.88 3.73 -6.69
C MET A 23 -2.45 5.13 -6.26
N TYR A 24 -1.60 5.80 -7.04
CA TYR A 24 -1.17 7.17 -6.77
C TYR A 24 -2.32 8.18 -6.85
N THR A 25 -3.26 8.04 -7.81
CA THR A 25 -4.47 8.90 -7.81
C THR A 25 -5.28 8.74 -6.53
N LYS A 26 -5.43 7.49 -6.04
CA LYS A 26 -6.11 7.23 -4.76
C LYS A 26 -5.32 7.79 -3.57
N TRP A 27 -3.99 7.76 -3.66
CA TRP A 27 -3.11 8.31 -2.63
C TRP A 27 -3.32 9.81 -2.49
N GLN A 28 -3.34 10.56 -3.60
CA GLN A 28 -3.56 12.00 -3.56
C GLN A 28 -4.90 12.36 -2.89
N ALA A 29 -5.98 11.65 -3.24
CA ALA A 29 -7.28 11.86 -2.61
C ALA A 29 -7.27 11.52 -1.10
N LEU A 30 -6.60 10.42 -0.71
CA LEU A 30 -6.46 10.05 0.70
C LEU A 30 -5.60 11.05 1.48
N LEU A 31 -4.51 11.54 0.87
CA LEU A 31 -3.60 12.51 1.45
C LEU A 31 -4.31 13.84 1.70
N GLU A 32 -5.13 14.29 0.75
CA GLU A 32 -5.99 15.46 0.92
C GLU A 32 -6.96 15.28 2.10
N GLN A 33 -7.63 14.12 2.20
CA GLN A 33 -8.49 13.81 3.34
C GLN A 33 -7.74 13.85 4.68
N ILE A 34 -6.52 13.31 4.73
CA ILE A 34 -5.67 13.35 5.94
C ILE A 34 -5.27 14.79 6.27
N ASN A 35 -4.87 15.57 5.27
CA ASN A 35 -4.53 16.98 5.43
C ASN A 35 -5.71 17.78 6.00
N THR A 36 -6.92 17.61 5.44
CA THR A 36 -8.13 18.26 5.95
C THR A 36 -8.48 17.78 7.36
N THR A 37 -8.39 16.48 7.65
CA THR A 37 -8.79 15.92 8.94
C THR A 37 -7.90 16.39 10.08
N TYR A 38 -6.58 16.51 9.84
CA TYR A 38 -5.60 16.82 10.88
C TYR A 38 -4.93 18.19 10.70
N CYS A 39 -5.50 19.06 9.85
CA CYS A 39 -4.96 20.37 9.50
C CYS A 39 -3.47 20.34 9.13
N GLN A 40 -3.10 19.39 8.27
CA GLN A 40 -1.74 19.23 7.76
C GLN A 40 -1.61 19.76 6.33
N ILE A 41 -0.37 19.92 5.86
CA ILE A 41 -0.03 20.42 4.53
C ILE A 41 0.94 19.48 3.80
N PHE A 42 0.76 18.17 3.97
CA PHE A 42 1.61 17.21 3.28
C PHE A 42 1.45 17.34 1.77
N THR A 43 2.57 17.34 1.08
CA THR A 43 2.65 17.23 -0.38
C THR A 43 3.35 15.93 -0.73
N SER A 44 2.93 15.31 -1.83
CA SER A 44 3.55 14.08 -2.27
C SER A 44 3.63 14.05 -3.79
N PRO A 45 4.76 14.47 -4.38
CA PRO A 45 5.10 14.18 -5.76
C PRO A 45 5.19 12.66 -6.04
N TYR A 46 5.04 12.26 -7.31
CA TYR A 46 5.09 10.85 -7.70
C TYR A 46 6.47 10.21 -7.42
N GLU A 47 7.54 11.00 -7.56
CA GLU A 47 8.92 10.57 -7.37
C GLU A 47 9.24 10.17 -5.93
N THR A 48 8.63 10.86 -4.95
CA THR A 48 8.81 10.64 -3.52
C THR A 48 7.69 9.82 -2.90
N PHE A 49 6.86 9.18 -3.72
CA PHE A 49 5.62 8.54 -3.29
C PHE A 49 5.86 7.49 -2.18
N LEU A 50 6.92 6.69 -2.27
CA LEU A 50 7.26 5.70 -1.26
C LEU A 50 7.64 6.37 0.08
N GLU A 51 8.48 7.39 0.03
CA GLU A 51 8.97 8.10 1.21
C GLU A 51 7.82 8.85 1.89
N ASP A 52 6.92 9.44 1.12
CA ASP A 52 5.79 10.20 1.65
C ASP A 52 4.75 9.30 2.31
N LEU A 53 4.49 8.10 1.76
CA LEU A 53 3.70 7.08 2.45
C LEU A 53 4.29 6.75 3.83
N LYS A 54 5.61 6.56 3.92
CA LYS A 54 6.30 6.30 5.19
C LYS A 54 6.18 7.46 6.16
N LYS A 55 6.38 8.70 5.69
CA LYS A 55 6.25 9.92 6.52
C LYS A 55 4.84 10.05 7.10
N VAL A 56 3.81 9.87 6.26
CA VAL A 56 2.41 9.97 6.69
C VAL A 56 2.05 8.83 7.63
N LEU A 57 2.55 7.62 7.41
CA LEU A 57 2.32 6.50 8.32
C LEU A 57 2.90 6.77 9.72
N VAL A 58 4.13 7.30 9.78
CA VAL A 58 4.77 7.72 11.04
C VAL A 58 3.96 8.83 11.72
N PHE A 59 3.44 9.79 10.95
CA PHE A 59 2.56 10.83 11.48
C PHE A 59 1.30 10.22 12.11
N LEU A 60 0.61 9.30 11.43
CA LEU A 60 -0.61 8.67 11.96
C LEU A 60 -0.34 7.85 13.23
N GLU A 61 0.81 7.17 13.33
CA GLU A 61 1.19 6.48 14.57
C GLU A 61 1.48 7.45 15.73
N LYS A 62 2.04 8.64 15.45
CA LYS A 62 2.18 9.70 16.47
C LYS A 62 0.82 10.21 16.95
N VAL A 63 -0.13 10.41 16.03
CA VAL A 63 -1.51 10.82 16.38
C VAL A 63 -2.16 9.75 17.26
N LYS A 64 -2.05 8.48 16.88
CA LYS A 64 -2.57 7.35 17.66
C LYS A 64 -2.02 7.31 19.08
N ALA A 65 -0.72 7.51 19.24
CA ALA A 65 -0.07 7.55 20.56
C ALA A 65 -0.55 8.76 21.38
N LYS A 66 -0.66 9.94 20.75
CA LYS A 66 -1.13 11.18 21.41
C LYS A 66 -2.57 11.08 21.88
N GLU A 67 -3.45 10.49 21.07
CA GLU A 67 -4.88 10.33 21.37
C GLU A 67 -5.19 9.05 22.16
N ASN A 68 -4.18 8.24 22.45
CA ASN A 68 -4.29 6.95 23.14
C ASN A 68 -5.36 6.02 22.51
N ILE A 69 -5.41 5.98 21.18
CA ILE A 69 -6.40 5.21 20.44
C ILE A 69 -5.95 3.75 20.31
N THR A 70 -6.80 2.84 20.77
CA THR A 70 -6.62 1.40 20.54
C THR A 70 -7.34 0.98 19.26
N PHE A 71 -6.64 0.33 18.35
CA PHE A 71 -7.23 -0.22 17.12
C PHE A 71 -8.07 -1.46 17.41
N VAL A 72 -9.20 -1.57 16.72
CA VAL A 72 -10.15 -2.66 16.89
C VAL A 72 -10.17 -3.56 15.66
N TYR A 73 -10.21 -4.86 15.88
CA TYR A 73 -10.27 -5.88 14.83
C TYR A 73 -11.44 -6.82 15.07
N GLY A 74 -11.93 -7.47 14.01
CA GLY A 74 -13.03 -8.42 14.08
C GLY A 74 -14.39 -7.86 13.63
N LYS A 75 -15.36 -8.77 13.48
CA LYS A 75 -16.71 -8.48 12.98
C LYS A 75 -17.52 -7.65 14.00
N GLY A 76 -18.29 -6.68 13.52
CA GLY A 76 -19.16 -5.85 14.36
C GLY A 76 -18.45 -4.71 15.12
N LYS A 77 -17.13 -4.55 14.98
CA LYS A 77 -16.38 -3.42 15.55
C LYS A 77 -16.30 -2.26 14.57
N ARG A 78 -16.52 -1.03 15.05
CA ARG A 78 -16.42 0.20 14.23
C ARG A 78 -15.02 0.78 14.32
N LYS A 79 -14.27 0.72 13.22
CA LYS A 79 -12.93 1.34 13.11
C LYS A 79 -13.04 2.86 13.14
N THR A 80 -12.13 3.50 13.89
CA THR A 80 -11.95 4.96 13.90
C THR A 80 -11.47 5.46 12.55
N VAL A 81 -11.62 6.76 12.29
CA VAL A 81 -11.11 7.39 11.06
C VAL A 81 -9.58 7.23 10.97
N LEU A 82 -8.88 7.46 12.09
CA LEU A 82 -7.44 7.25 12.21
C LEU A 82 -7.03 5.83 11.82
N GLN A 83 -7.70 4.80 12.35
CA GLN A 83 -7.39 3.41 12.01
C GLN A 83 -7.58 3.14 10.52
N ARG A 84 -8.67 3.65 9.91
CA ARG A 84 -8.93 3.48 8.48
C ARG A 84 -7.85 4.13 7.62
N TYR A 85 -7.41 5.34 7.98
CA TYR A 85 -6.31 5.99 7.28
C TYR A 85 -5.01 5.21 7.44
N HIS A 86 -4.66 4.83 8.67
CA HIS A 86 -3.45 4.06 8.94
C HIS A 86 -3.41 2.76 8.14
N GLU A 87 -4.49 1.97 8.16
CA GLU A 87 -4.56 0.72 7.41
C GLU A 87 -4.46 0.93 5.89
N GLN A 88 -5.14 1.94 5.33
CA GLN A 88 -5.03 2.27 3.91
C GLN A 88 -3.62 2.70 3.51
N VAL A 89 -2.99 3.60 4.26
CA VAL A 89 -1.61 4.05 4.01
C VAL A 89 -0.64 2.86 4.09
N LYS A 90 -0.82 1.99 5.09
CA LYS A 90 0.01 0.79 5.27
C LYS A 90 -0.15 -0.20 4.11
N GLU A 91 -1.38 -0.46 3.64
CA GLU A 91 -1.61 -1.32 2.48
C GLU A 91 -0.94 -0.76 1.21
N MET A 92 -1.07 0.55 0.99
CA MET A 92 -0.47 1.22 -0.16
C MET A 92 1.06 1.18 -0.11
N LEU A 93 1.65 1.35 1.07
CA LEU A 93 3.09 1.22 1.30
C LEU A 93 3.58 -0.19 0.94
N GLN A 94 2.95 -1.23 1.49
CA GLN A 94 3.31 -2.62 1.19
C GLN A 94 3.20 -2.94 -0.31
N ARG A 95 2.15 -2.43 -0.96
CA ARG A 95 1.95 -2.61 -2.40
C ARG A 95 3.00 -1.86 -3.22
N LYS A 96 3.38 -0.64 -2.84
CA LYS A 96 4.47 0.13 -3.48
C LYS A 96 5.80 -0.60 -3.36
N GLU A 97 6.15 -1.09 -2.17
CA GLU A 97 7.37 -1.87 -1.95
C GLU A 97 7.39 -3.16 -2.79
N HIS A 98 6.23 -3.81 -2.95
CA HIS A 98 6.10 -4.97 -3.83
C HIS A 98 6.32 -4.62 -5.31
N TYR A 99 5.79 -3.48 -5.79
CA TYR A 99 6.01 -3.00 -7.14
C TYR A 99 7.47 -2.63 -7.39
N ASP A 100 8.13 -1.98 -6.44
CA ASP A 100 9.54 -1.61 -6.55
C ASP A 100 10.43 -2.85 -6.59
N THR A 101 10.17 -3.82 -5.71
CA THR A 101 10.85 -5.13 -5.74
C THR A 101 10.60 -5.85 -7.07
N SER A 102 9.37 -5.84 -7.56
CA SER A 102 9.00 -6.44 -8.85
C SER A 102 9.76 -5.80 -10.02
N ASN A 103 9.84 -4.47 -10.03
CA ASN A 103 10.58 -3.71 -11.04
C ASN A 103 12.09 -3.99 -10.96
N GLN A 104 12.64 -4.12 -9.75
CA GLN A 104 14.04 -4.50 -9.54
C GLN A 104 14.34 -5.92 -10.06
N ILE A 105 13.44 -6.89 -9.83
CA ILE A 105 13.59 -8.27 -10.34
C ILE A 105 13.53 -8.33 -11.88
N MET A 106 12.63 -7.55 -12.50
CA MET A 106 12.53 -7.48 -13.95
C MET A 106 13.71 -6.75 -14.60
N GLY A 107 14.26 -5.75 -13.91
CA GLY A 107 15.31 -4.90 -14.42
C GLY A 107 14.91 -4.22 -15.75
N GLU A 108 15.92 -3.95 -16.57
CA GLU A 108 15.74 -3.21 -17.82
C GLU A 108 15.31 -4.10 -19.00
N LYS A 109 15.72 -5.39 -18.98
CA LYS A 109 15.58 -6.30 -20.12
C LYS A 109 14.33 -7.19 -20.10
N ARG A 110 13.67 -7.38 -18.94
CA ARG A 110 12.50 -8.26 -18.84
C ARG A 110 11.21 -7.46 -18.70
N ASN A 111 10.19 -7.86 -19.46
CA ASN A 111 8.84 -7.29 -19.39
C ASN A 111 7.95 -8.02 -18.37
N SER A 112 8.48 -9.07 -17.74
CA SER A 112 7.74 -9.95 -16.84
C SER A 112 8.61 -10.88 -15.99
N TYR A 113 8.01 -11.42 -14.92
CA TYR A 113 8.58 -12.52 -14.14
C TYR A 113 7.50 -13.42 -13.52
N PHE A 114 7.88 -14.64 -13.13
CA PHE A 114 7.01 -15.56 -12.39
C PHE A 114 7.14 -15.32 -10.89
N PHE A 115 6.06 -14.90 -10.24
CA PHE A 115 5.99 -14.81 -8.78
C PHE A 115 5.40 -16.11 -8.22
N ARG A 116 6.17 -16.84 -7.41
CA ARG A 116 5.70 -18.06 -6.75
C ARG A 116 4.87 -17.67 -5.54
N GLN A 117 3.57 -17.96 -5.56
CA GLN A 117 2.75 -17.80 -4.36
C GLN A 117 3.11 -18.92 -3.39
N PHE A 118 3.61 -18.56 -2.20
CA PHE A 118 3.70 -19.52 -1.11
C PHE A 118 2.28 -19.89 -0.70
N LEU A 119 1.92 -21.15 -0.94
CA LEU A 119 0.74 -21.74 -0.31
C LEU A 119 1.04 -21.75 1.19
N ALA A 120 0.39 -20.84 1.92
CA ALA A 120 0.33 -20.96 3.38
C ALA A 120 -0.34 -22.31 3.67
N SER A 121 0.44 -23.30 4.12
CA SER A 121 -0.10 -24.54 4.66
C SER A 121 -1.07 -24.17 5.78
N LYS A 122 -2.30 -24.65 5.64
CA LYS A 122 -3.30 -24.66 6.70
C LYS A 122 -2.86 -25.57 7.85
#